data_AF-A0A661TUZ7-F1
#
_entry.id   AF-A0A661TUZ7-F1
#
_cell.length_a   1.000
_cell.length_b   1.000
_cell.length_c   1.000
_cell.angle_alpha   90.00
_cell.angle_beta   90.00
_cell.angle_gamma   90.00
#
_symmetry.space_group_name_H-M   'P 1'
#
loop_
_entity.id
_entity.type
_entity.pdbx_description
1 polymer ?
#
loop_
_entity_poly.entity_id
_entity_poly.type
_entity_poly.pdbx_seq_one_letter_code
_entity_poly.pdbx_strand_id
1 'polypeptide(L)'
;LALKKGGLKAEECIVVEDSRNGLLAAKAAGMNVVVTTNHYTEKENLREADIIVTCLGDPDGEKGKLKQGGEGINYNGVLEIDQLIAYFLKRK
;
A
#
# COMPACT_ATOMS: atom_id res chain seq x y z
N LEU A 1 7.29 -16.08 -6.96
CA LEU A 1 7.85 -17.03 -5.98
C LEU A 1 7.11 -16.99 -4.64
N ALA A 2 6.85 -15.82 -4.06
CA ALA A 2 6.15 -15.67 -2.77
C ALA A 2 4.73 -16.29 -2.75
N LEU A 3 3.85 -15.91 -3.68
CA LEU A 3 2.50 -16.49 -3.78
C LEU A 3 2.50 -18.02 -3.84
N LYS A 4 3.34 -18.59 -4.72
CA LYS A 4 3.47 -20.04 -4.86
C LYS A 4 3.93 -20.73 -3.56
N LYS A 5 4.89 -20.12 -2.85
CA LYS A 5 5.38 -20.66 -1.57
C LYS A 5 4.34 -20.53 -0.45
N GLY A 6 3.56 -19.46 -0.44
CA GLY A 6 2.51 -19.23 0.54
C GLY A 6 1.19 -19.95 0.23
N GLY A 7 1.01 -20.46 -0.98
CA GLY A 7 -0.28 -21.02 -1.42
C GLY A 7 -1.41 -19.99 -1.49
N LEU A 8 -1.06 -18.70 -1.63
CA LEU A 8 -2.00 -17.57 -1.61
C LEU A 8 -2.34 -17.11 -3.03
N LYS A 9 -3.56 -16.58 -3.20
CA LYS A 9 -3.97 -15.82 -4.38
C LYS A 9 -3.46 -14.38 -4.28
N ALA A 10 -3.27 -13.73 -5.43
CA ALA A 10 -2.76 -12.36 -5.47
C ALA A 10 -3.68 -11.36 -4.75
N GLU A 11 -4.99 -11.54 -4.87
CA GLU A 11 -6.02 -10.72 -4.21
C GLU A 11 -6.10 -10.89 -2.69
N GLU A 12 -5.43 -11.92 -2.14
CA GLU A 12 -5.32 -12.17 -0.70
C GLU A 12 -4.05 -11.52 -0.11
N CYS A 13 -3.21 -10.91 -0.97
CA CYS A 13 -1.95 -10.30 -0.59
C CYS A 13 -2.01 -8.78 -0.74
N ILE A 14 -1.40 -8.11 0.24
CA ILE A 14 -1.09 -6.69 0.19
C ILE A 14 0.43 -6.56 0.20
N VAL A 15 0.97 -5.85 -0.79
CA VAL A 15 2.38 -5.54 -0.89
C VAL A 15 2.61 -4.12 -0.36
N VAL A 16 3.64 -3.97 0.48
CA VAL A 16 4.16 -2.66 0.90
C VAL A 16 5.47 -2.42 0.15
N GLU A 17 5.54 -1.35 -0.62
CA GLU A 17 6.69 -1.02 -1.49
C GLU A 17 7.08 0.46 -1.37
N ASP A 18 8.31 0.78 -1.75
CA ASP A 18 8.81 2.16 -1.71
C ASP A 18 9.31 2.66 -3.08
N SER A 19 9.36 1.79 -4.10
CA SER A 19 9.92 2.08 -5.43
C SER A 19 8.96 1.79 -6.59
N ARG A 20 9.15 2.50 -7.71
CA ARG A 20 8.43 2.26 -8.98
C ARG A 20 8.49 0.81 -9.45
N ASN A 21 9.68 0.20 -9.41
CA ASN A 21 9.89 -1.15 -9.94
C ASN A 21 9.16 -2.21 -9.10
N GLY A 22 9.23 -2.08 -7.77
CA GLY A 22 8.48 -2.95 -6.86
C GLY A 22 6.97 -2.83 -7.05
N LEU A 23 6.47 -1.60 -7.14
CA LEU A 23 5.06 -1.31 -7.47
C LEU A 23 4.63 -2.01 -8.77
N LEU A 24 5.35 -1.81 -9.87
CA LEU A 24 4.99 -2.39 -11.17
C LEU A 24 5.02 -3.92 -11.13
N ALA A 25 6.00 -4.53 -10.47
CA ALA A 25 6.08 -5.97 -10.31
C ALA A 25 4.89 -6.53 -9.53
N ALA A 26 4.51 -5.88 -8.43
CA ALA A 26 3.37 -6.30 -7.61
C ALA A 26 2.03 -6.14 -8.34
N LYS A 27 1.83 -5.03 -9.06
CA LYS A 27 0.64 -4.83 -9.90
C LYS A 27 0.57 -5.83 -11.05
N ALA A 28 1.69 -6.14 -11.71
CA ALA A 28 1.75 -7.18 -12.75
C ALA A 28 1.41 -8.58 -12.20
N ALA A 29 1.66 -8.83 -10.91
CA ALA A 29 1.27 -10.05 -10.23
C ALA A 29 -0.21 -10.05 -9.75
N GLY A 30 -0.96 -8.98 -9.99
CA GLY A 30 -2.37 -8.86 -9.61
C GLY A 30 -2.62 -8.57 -8.13
N MET A 31 -1.62 -8.03 -7.42
CA MET A 31 -1.72 -7.76 -5.98
C MET A 31 -2.27 -6.36 -5.67
N ASN A 32 -2.75 -6.21 -4.44
CA ASN A 32 -3.02 -4.92 -3.82
C ASN A 32 -1.70 -4.30 -3.35
N VAL A 33 -1.49 -3.00 -3.59
CA VAL A 33 -0.19 -2.35 -3.30
C VAL A 33 -0.38 -1.05 -2.54
N VAL A 34 0.26 -0.96 -1.38
CA VAL A 34 0.43 0.26 -0.59
C VAL A 34 1.87 0.74 -0.79
N VAL A 35 2.05 1.99 -1.21
CA VAL A 35 3.38 2.58 -1.37
C VAL A 35 3.71 3.53 -0.22
N THR A 36 4.90 3.39 0.35
CA THR A 36 5.49 4.34 1.30
C THR A 36 6.53 5.20 0.58
N THR A 37 6.25 6.48 0.34
CA THR A 37 7.17 7.37 -0.37
C THR A 37 8.22 7.96 0.57
N ASN A 38 9.46 8.08 0.10
CA ASN A 38 10.52 8.84 0.75
C ASN A 38 11.00 10.00 -0.17
N HIS A 39 12.02 10.76 0.26
CA HIS A 39 12.55 11.89 -0.50
C HIS A 39 13.07 11.51 -1.91
N TYR A 40 13.43 10.25 -2.13
CA TYR A 40 13.91 9.77 -3.43
C TYR A 40 12.77 9.38 -4.36
N THR A 41 11.67 8.84 -3.82
CA THR A 41 10.56 8.29 -4.62
C THR A 41 9.33 9.18 -4.70
N GLU A 42 9.30 10.30 -3.97
CA GLU A 42 8.21 11.30 -4.05
C GLU A 42 8.00 11.88 -5.47
N LYS A 43 9.05 11.86 -6.30
CA LYS A 43 9.03 12.37 -7.69
C LYS A 43 8.82 11.28 -8.72
N GLU A 44 8.77 10.02 -8.31
CA GLU A 44 8.48 8.91 -9.22
C GLU A 44 6.99 8.88 -9.56
N ASN A 45 6.67 8.39 -10.75
CA ASN A 45 5.27 8.17 -11.12
C ASN A 45 4.75 6.88 -10.44
N LEU A 46 4.09 7.02 -9.30
CA LEU A 46 3.58 5.90 -8.50
C LEU A 46 2.06 5.71 -8.63
N ARG A 47 1.45 6.25 -9.70
CA ARG A 47 -0.01 6.36 -9.85
C ARG A 47 -0.76 5.03 -9.80
N GLU A 48 -0.11 3.92 -10.16
CA GLU A 48 -0.70 2.57 -10.16
C GLU A 48 -0.85 1.97 -8.76
N ALA A 49 -0.29 2.62 -7.73
CA ALA A 49 -0.48 2.21 -6.34
C ALA A 49 -1.94 2.39 -5.90
N ASP A 50 -2.43 1.46 -5.09
CA ASP A 50 -3.79 1.51 -4.59
C ASP A 50 -3.95 2.49 -3.42
N ILE A 51 -2.89 2.65 -2.63
CA ILE A 51 -2.74 3.64 -1.57
C ILE A 51 -1.31 4.17 -1.61
N ILE A 52 -1.11 5.47 -1.43
CA ILE A 52 0.21 6.08 -1.23
C ILE A 52 0.21 6.85 0.08
N VAL A 53 1.16 6.53 0.96
CA VAL A 53 1.41 7.25 2.22
C VAL A 53 2.88 7.64 2.32
N THR A 54 3.22 8.63 3.13
CA THR A 54 4.64 8.97 3.39
C THR A 54 5.33 7.97 4.32
N CYS A 55 4.58 7.35 5.22
CA CYS A 55 4.99 6.20 6.03
C CYS A 55 3.71 5.52 6.56
N LEU A 56 3.85 4.30 7.10
CA LEU A 56 2.70 3.62 7.74
C LEU A 56 2.27 4.33 9.03
N GLY A 57 3.19 5.03 9.70
CA GLY A 57 2.96 5.75 10.94
C GLY A 57 3.13 4.90 12.19
N ASP A 58 3.29 5.57 13.33
CA ASP A 58 3.40 5.01 14.66
C ASP A 58 2.37 5.69 15.59
N PRO A 59 1.56 4.94 16.37
CA PRO A 59 0.61 5.50 17.33
C PRO A 59 1.20 6.56 18.27
N ASP A 60 2.44 6.36 18.72
CA ASP A 60 3.14 7.21 19.68
C ASP A 60 4.30 7.98 19.04
N GLY A 61 4.45 7.89 17.71
CA GLY A 61 5.59 8.44 16.99
C GLY A 61 5.22 9.18 15.70
N GLU A 62 6.01 8.95 14.66
CA GLU A 62 5.87 9.62 13.36
C GLU A 62 4.48 9.37 12.76
N LYS A 63 3.86 10.43 12.25
CA LYS A 63 2.57 10.34 11.54
C LYS A 63 2.80 10.46 10.04
N GLY A 64 2.19 9.54 9.29
CA GLY A 64 2.19 9.58 7.84
C GLY A 64 1.18 10.59 7.29
N LYS A 65 1.30 10.88 6.00
CA LYS A 65 0.32 11.62 5.20
C LYS A 65 -0.21 10.72 4.10
N LEU A 66 -1.53 10.66 3.94
CA LEU A 66 -2.19 10.02 2.81
C LEU A 66 -2.05 10.92 1.58
N LYS A 67 -1.49 10.37 0.50
CA LYS A 67 -1.17 11.08 -0.75
C LYS A 67 -2.10 10.69 -1.90
N GLN A 68 -2.52 9.43 -1.94
CA GLN A 68 -3.39 8.88 -2.98
C GLN A 68 -4.17 7.68 -2.45
N GLY A 69 -5.40 7.49 -2.95
CA GLY A 69 -6.27 6.37 -2.60
C GLY A 69 -6.74 6.44 -1.15
N GLY A 70 -7.20 5.30 -0.64
CA GLY A 70 -7.63 5.18 0.75
C GLY A 70 -8.96 5.90 1.04
N GLU A 71 -9.77 6.16 0.02
CA GLU A 71 -11.08 6.79 0.17
C GLU A 71 -11.94 5.98 1.16
N GLY A 72 -12.49 6.68 2.16
CA GLY A 72 -13.31 6.05 3.20
C GLY A 72 -12.53 5.38 4.33
N ILE A 73 -11.18 5.45 4.32
CA ILE A 73 -10.37 5.10 5.49
C ILE A 73 -10.41 6.26 6.49
N ASN A 74 -10.66 5.95 7.77
CA ASN A 74 -10.50 6.91 8.87
C ASN A 74 -9.01 7.08 9.21
N TYR A 75 -8.26 7.74 8.32
CA TYR A 75 -6.82 7.87 8.44
C TYR A 75 -6.43 9.02 9.38
N ASN A 76 -5.76 8.68 10.49
CA ASN A 76 -5.31 9.63 11.52
C ASN A 76 -3.78 9.82 11.54
N GLY A 77 -3.10 9.41 10.46
CA GLY A 77 -1.64 9.39 10.38
C GLY A 77 -1.00 8.03 10.70
N VAL A 78 -1.79 7.05 11.13
CA VAL A 78 -1.38 5.64 11.26
C VAL A 78 -2.28 4.78 10.37
N LEU A 79 -1.67 3.96 9.51
CA LEU A 79 -2.36 3.06 8.59
C LEU A 79 -2.44 1.67 9.22
N GLU A 80 -3.60 1.34 9.75
CA GLU A 80 -3.83 0.10 10.48
C GLU A 80 -4.27 -1.04 9.55
N ILE A 81 -4.03 -2.28 9.96
CA ILE A 81 -4.35 -3.45 9.13
C ILE A 81 -5.86 -3.58 8.86
N ASP A 82 -6.71 -3.28 9.85
CA ASP A 82 -8.17 -3.34 9.70
C ASP A 82 -8.68 -2.34 8.67
N GLN A 83 -8.04 -1.18 8.58
CA GLN A 83 -8.33 -0.17 7.58
C GLN A 83 -8.02 -0.69 6.17
N LEU A 84 -6.86 -1.34 6.00
CA LEU A 84 -6.45 -1.93 4.72
C LEU A 84 -7.39 -3.06 4.30
N ILE A 85 -7.73 -3.96 5.22
CA ILE A 85 -8.67 -5.06 4.97
C ILE A 85 -10.02 -4.49 4.52
N ALA A 86 -10.58 -3.55 5.28
CA ALA A 86 -11.87 -2.94 4.95
C ALA A 86 -11.85 -2.23 3.59
N TYR A 87 -10.77 -1.51 3.28
CA TYR A 87 -10.61 -0.81 2.01
C TYR A 87 -10.56 -1.77 0.82
N PHE A 88 -9.73 -2.82 0.87
CA PHE A 88 -9.59 -3.75 -0.25
C PHE A 88 -10.77 -4.71 -0.40
N LEU A 89 -11.50 -5.04 0.67
CA LEU A 89 -12.73 -5.82 0.57
C LEU A 89 -13.86 -5.06 -0.13
N LYS A 90 -13.97 -3.74 0.07
CA LYS A 90 -14.99 -2.90 -0.57
C LYS A 90 -14.76 -2.65 -2.06
N ARG A 91 -13.55 -2.91 -2.57
CA ARG A 91 -13.17 -2.69 -3.97
C ARG A 91 -13.43 -3.89 -4.89
N LYS A 92 -13.88 -5.02 -4.33
CA LYS A 92 -14.38 -6.19 -5.10
C LYS A 92 -15.86 -6.01 -5.42
#